data_AF-A0A6B8MDM2-F1
#
_entry.id   AF-A0A6B8MDM2-F1
#
_cell.length_a   1.000
_cell.length_b   1.000
_cell.length_c   1.000
_cell.angle_alpha   90.00
_cell.angle_beta   90.00
_cell.angle_gamma   90.00
#
_symmetry.space_group_name_H-M   'P 1'
#
loop_
_entity.id
_entity.type
_entity.pdbx_description
1 polymer ?
#
loop_
_entity_poly.entity_id
_entity_poly.type
_entity_poly.pdbx_seq_one_letter_code
_entity_poly.pdbx_strand_id
1 'polypeptide(L)'
;MELTFTGNLYEGLRLFGGVTLLDPRVTQSRTSATRPSINGKVPQEIARTTGKVTWEYDLPFTKGLTLTGGYYFTGQQAVDLLNTEYLPSFATVDTGFRYRTSEFLGQRLPLGEEFILRFNVSNLFNKDYWITRNYLGTPRTFAVSAQLKF
;
A
#
# COMPACT_ATOMS: atom_id res chain seq x y z
N MET A 1 -12.86 -7.37 12.15
CA MET A 1 -13.62 -6.19 11.72
C MET A 1 -12.85 -5.51 10.60
N GLU A 2 -13.57 -4.94 9.64
CA GLU A 2 -12.97 -4.16 8.56
C GLU A 2 -13.80 -2.90 8.38
N LEU A 3 -13.12 -1.77 8.26
CA LEU A 3 -13.72 -0.48 7.93
C LEU A 3 -13.07 0.01 6.65
N THR A 4 -13.88 0.40 5.68
CA THR A 4 -13.40 1.00 4.44
C THR A 4 -14.07 2.35 4.23
N PHE A 5 -13.37 3.25 3.56
CA PHE A 5 -13.89 4.56 3.17
C PHE A 5 -13.43 4.92 1.77
N THR A 6 -14.28 5.65 1.06
CA THR A 6 -14.00 6.19 -0.26
C THR A 6 -14.84 7.44 -0.49
N GLY A 7 -14.28 8.44 -1.14
CA GLY A 7 -15.04 9.64 -1.50
C GLY A 7 -14.20 10.84 -1.90
N ASN A 8 -14.89 11.91 -2.29
CA ASN A 8 -14.30 13.21 -2.53
C ASN A 8 -14.37 14.02 -1.23
N LEU A 9 -13.22 14.35 -0.64
CA LEU A 9 -13.16 15.14 0.60
C LEU A 9 -13.21 16.65 0.34
N TYR A 10 -12.65 17.05 -0.80
CA TYR A 10 -12.60 18.43 -1.29
C TYR A 10 -12.60 18.42 -2.82
N GLU A 11 -12.81 19.56 -3.47
CA GLU A 11 -12.75 19.68 -4.92
C GLU A 11 -11.39 19.19 -5.46
N GLY A 12 -11.43 18.20 -6.35
CA GLY A 12 -10.23 17.55 -6.89
C GLY A 12 -9.53 16.57 -5.95
N LEU A 13 -9.87 16.51 -4.65
CA LEU A 13 -9.26 15.60 -3.66
C LEU A 13 -10.13 14.37 -3.42
N ARG A 14 -9.63 13.22 -3.88
CA ARG A 14 -10.20 11.88 -3.67
C ARG A 14 -9.42 11.14 -2.59
N LEU A 15 -10.14 10.42 -1.74
CA LEU A 15 -9.57 9.51 -0.75
C LEU A 15 -10.16 8.12 -0.90
N PHE A 16 -9.33 7.11 -0.66
CA PHE A 16 -9.71 5.71 -0.56
C PHE A 16 -8.88 5.06 0.53
N GLY A 17 -9.47 4.21 1.37
CA GLY A 17 -8.71 3.55 2.41
C GLY A 17 -9.52 2.60 3.27
N GLY A 18 -8.87 2.08 4.29
CA GLY A 18 -9.49 1.23 5.27
C GLY A 18 -8.52 0.71 6.32
N VAL A 19 -9.10 0.13 7.35
CA VAL A 19 -8.39 -0.52 8.47
C VAL A 19 -9.02 -1.88 8.68
N THR A 20 -8.18 -2.90 8.82
CA THR A 20 -8.59 -4.25 9.16
C THR A 20 -8.06 -4.58 10.55
N LEU A 21 -8.97 -5.03 11.42
CA LEU A 21 -8.69 -5.52 12.77
C LEU A 21 -9.05 -7.00 12.84
N LEU A 22 -8.05 -7.87 12.97
CA LEU A 22 -8.19 -9.30 13.05
C LEU A 22 -7.95 -9.79 14.49
N ASP A 23 -8.74 -10.76 14.93
CA ASP A 23 -8.40 -11.61 16.08
C ASP A 23 -8.12 -13.06 15.64
N PRO A 24 -7.02 -13.29 14.90
CA PRO A 24 -6.71 -14.62 14.40
C PRO A 24 -6.17 -15.48 15.55
N ARG A 25 -6.76 -16.66 15.71
CA ARG A 25 -6.37 -17.64 16.73
C ARG A 25 -6.42 -19.04 16.16
N VAL A 26 -5.40 -19.83 16.46
CA VAL A 26 -5.43 -21.27 16.22
C VAL A 26 -6.40 -21.88 17.22
N THR A 27 -7.50 -22.44 16.75
CA THR A 27 -8.52 -23.06 17.62
C THR A 27 -8.20 -24.50 17.97
N GLN A 28 -7.55 -25.21 17.05
CA GLN A 28 -7.14 -26.61 17.21
C GLN A 28 -5.79 -26.86 16.53
N SER A 29 -4.94 -27.63 17.19
CA SER A 29 -3.61 -28.01 16.71
C SER A 29 -3.28 -29.43 17.16
N ARG A 30 -2.57 -30.17 16.31
CA ARG A 30 -2.07 -31.49 16.66
C ARG A 30 -0.98 -31.33 17.72
N THR A 31 -1.16 -31.99 18.86
CA THR A 31 -0.23 -31.97 19.99
C THR A 31 0.42 -33.35 20.14
N SER A 32 1.70 -33.39 20.49
CA SER A 32 2.43 -34.62 20.85
C SER A 32 3.43 -34.33 21.96
N ALA A 33 4.08 -35.37 22.51
CA ALA A 33 5.14 -35.20 23.51
C ALA A 33 6.29 -34.27 23.07
N THR A 34 6.51 -34.13 21.76
CA THR A 34 7.56 -33.29 21.17
C THR A 34 7.02 -32.02 20.49
N ARG A 35 5.69 -31.82 20.47
CA ARG A 35 5.05 -30.67 19.82
C ARG A 35 4.02 -30.08 20.77
N PRO A 36 4.38 -28.99 21.50
CA PRO A 36 3.45 -28.33 22.38
C PRO A 36 2.24 -27.79 21.61
N SER A 37 1.11 -27.71 22.30
CA SER A 37 -0.11 -27.12 21.73
C SER A 37 0.12 -25.64 21.40
N ILE A 38 -0.42 -25.22 20.26
CA ILE A 38 -0.43 -23.81 19.83
C ILE A 38 -1.86 -23.25 19.83
N ASN A 39 -2.81 -23.94 20.48
CA ASN A 39 -4.17 -23.42 20.60
C ASN A 39 -4.17 -22.07 21.32
N GLY A 40 -4.95 -21.12 20.80
CA GLY A 40 -5.02 -19.74 21.26
C GLY A 40 -3.91 -18.82 20.74
N LYS A 41 -2.86 -19.36 20.10
CA LYS A 41 -1.77 -18.58 19.50
C LYS A 41 -2.22 -17.92 18.20
N VAL A 42 -1.54 -16.83 17.87
CA VAL A 42 -1.66 -16.11 16.61
C VAL A 42 -0.92 -16.89 15.53
N PRO A 43 -1.53 -17.12 14.36
CA PRO A 43 -0.81 -17.66 13.20
C PRO A 43 0.41 -16.80 12.83
N GLN A 44 1.49 -17.43 12.40
CA GLN A 44 2.69 -16.72 11.94
C GLN A 44 2.37 -15.78 10.78
N GLU A 45 3.10 -14.68 10.70
CA GLU A 45 3.05 -13.72 9.58
C GLU A 45 1.67 -13.05 9.37
N ILE A 46 0.75 -13.16 10.32
CA ILE A 46 -0.54 -12.46 10.30
C ILE A 46 -0.50 -11.24 11.22
N ALA A 47 -0.66 -10.05 10.64
CA ALA A 47 -0.80 -8.82 11.39
C ALA A 47 -2.24 -8.68 11.90
N ARG A 48 -2.41 -8.37 13.18
CA ARG A 48 -3.74 -8.12 13.78
C ARG A 48 -4.35 -6.81 13.30
N THR A 49 -3.52 -5.85 12.92
CA THR A 49 -3.96 -4.54 12.44
C THR A 49 -3.24 -4.24 11.15
N THR A 50 -4.00 -3.97 10.10
CA THR A 50 -3.48 -3.41 8.84
C THR A 50 -4.27 -2.18 8.47
N GLY A 51 -3.63 -1.24 7.78
CA GLY A 51 -4.26 0.00 7.36
C GLY A 51 -3.71 0.45 6.02
N LYS A 52 -4.57 1.06 5.20
CA LYS A 52 -4.15 1.73 3.98
C LYS A 52 -4.99 2.98 3.77
N VAL A 53 -4.34 4.05 3.33
CA VAL A 53 -5.01 5.27 2.89
C VAL A 53 -4.30 5.75 1.64
N THR A 54 -5.02 5.96 0.56
CA THR A 54 -4.54 6.52 -0.68
C THR A 54 -5.33 7.76 -1.03
N TRP A 55 -4.66 8.73 -1.64
CA TRP A 55 -5.26 9.98 -2.05
C TRP A 55 -4.83 10.34 -3.47
N GLU A 56 -5.74 11.00 -4.19
CA GLU A 56 -5.44 11.67 -5.44
C GLU A 56 -5.91 13.12 -5.36
N TYR A 57 -5.09 14.07 -5.79
CA TYR A 57 -5.44 15.48 -5.82
C TYR A 57 -5.20 16.08 -7.20
N ASP A 58 -6.26 16.45 -7.90
CA ASP A 58 -6.18 17.18 -9.18
C ASP A 58 -5.83 18.64 -8.90
N LEU A 59 -4.71 19.12 -9.44
CA LEU A 59 -4.25 20.48 -9.19
C LEU A 59 -5.07 21.49 -9.99
N PRO A 60 -5.76 22.44 -9.32
CA PRO A 60 -6.64 23.39 -10.02
C PRO A 60 -5.86 24.37 -10.91
N PHE A 61 -4.59 24.61 -10.60
CA PHE A 61 -3.72 25.52 -11.33
C PHE A 61 -2.92 24.87 -12.48
N THR A 62 -2.90 23.53 -12.55
CA THR A 62 -2.19 22.80 -13.62
C THR A 62 -3.11 21.74 -14.20
N LYS A 63 -3.82 22.11 -15.29
CA LYS A 63 -4.78 21.24 -15.95
C LYS A 63 -4.15 19.89 -16.31
N GLY A 64 -4.80 18.82 -15.90
CA GLY A 64 -4.38 17.44 -16.22
C GLY A 64 -3.31 16.86 -15.28
N LEU A 65 -2.77 17.63 -14.34
CA LEU A 65 -1.84 17.14 -13.32
C LEU A 65 -2.59 16.68 -12.06
N THR A 66 -2.46 15.41 -11.73
CA THR A 66 -2.94 14.79 -10.48
C THR A 66 -1.74 14.41 -9.63
N LEU A 67 -1.69 14.84 -8.37
CA LEU A 67 -0.78 14.29 -7.36
C LEU A 67 -1.38 13.05 -6.74
N THR A 68 -0.57 12.03 -6.47
CA THR A 68 -1.01 10.78 -5.84
C THR A 68 -0.17 10.49 -4.61
N GLY A 69 -0.77 9.83 -3.63
CA GLY A 69 -0.01 9.29 -2.50
C GLY A 69 -0.74 8.20 -1.75
N GLY A 70 0.02 7.51 -0.90
CA GLY A 70 -0.45 6.38 -0.13
C GLY A 70 0.30 6.23 1.17
N TYR A 71 -0.39 5.83 2.22
CA TYR A 71 0.16 5.42 3.51
C TYR A 71 -0.32 4.00 3.79
N TYR A 72 0.62 3.10 4.06
CA TYR A 72 0.33 1.68 4.30
C TYR A 72 0.94 1.29 5.63
N PHE A 73 0.16 0.63 6.48
CA PHE A 73 0.58 0.18 7.81
C PHE A 73 0.32 -1.31 7.97
N THR A 74 1.31 -2.00 8.50
CA THR A 74 1.24 -3.41 8.90
C THR A 74 1.69 -3.52 10.35
N GLY A 75 0.81 -4.03 11.20
CA GLY A 75 1.10 -4.28 12.60
C GLY A 75 2.14 -5.40 12.80
N GLN A 76 2.57 -5.59 14.04
CA GLN A 76 3.51 -6.66 14.38
C GLN A 76 2.97 -8.05 14.00
N GLN A 77 3.88 -8.95 13.66
CA GLN A 77 3.57 -10.31 13.20
C GLN A 77 4.41 -11.32 13.98
N ALA A 78 3.82 -12.43 14.41
CA ALA A 78 4.60 -13.51 15.01
C ALA A 78 5.46 -14.21 13.95
N VAL A 79 6.73 -14.49 14.26
CA VAL A 79 7.62 -15.25 13.36
C VAL A 79 7.72 -16.73 13.71
N ASP A 80 7.24 -17.14 14.88
CA ASP A 80 7.20 -18.52 15.34
C ASP A 80 5.80 -18.94 15.83
N LEU A 81 5.54 -20.24 15.81
CA LEU A 81 4.26 -20.85 16.17
C LEU A 81 3.89 -20.70 17.66
N LEU A 82 4.90 -20.55 18.53
CA LEU A 82 4.71 -20.38 19.97
C LEU A 82 4.48 -18.91 20.35
N ASN A 83 4.63 -18.01 19.38
CA ASN A 83 4.56 -16.56 19.52
C ASN A 83 5.57 -16.04 20.56
N THR A 84 6.81 -16.51 20.50
CA THR A 84 7.90 -16.03 21.35
C THR A 84 8.66 -14.85 20.73
N GLU A 85 8.63 -14.74 19.41
CA GLU A 85 9.29 -13.70 18.63
C GLU A 85 8.31 -13.03 17.66
N TYR A 86 8.52 -11.74 17.44
CA TYR A 86 7.68 -10.91 16.58
C TYR A 86 8.53 -10.02 15.66
N LEU A 87 8.09 -9.84 14.42
CA LEU A 87 8.54 -8.73 13.59
C LEU A 87 7.90 -7.44 14.08
N PRO A 88 8.65 -6.33 14.13
CA PRO A 88 8.08 -5.03 14.48
C PRO A 88 7.09 -4.58 13.41
N SER A 89 6.09 -3.80 13.82
CA SER A 89 5.20 -3.13 12.87
C SER A 89 5.98 -2.18 11.97
N PHE A 90 5.49 -2.00 10.74
CA PHE A 90 6.07 -1.06 9.80
C PHE A 90 5.01 -0.25 9.08
N ALA A 91 5.46 0.85 8.48
CA ALA A 91 4.65 1.68 7.61
C ALA A 91 5.50 2.16 6.44
N THR A 92 4.91 2.19 5.25
CA THR A 92 5.50 2.75 4.05
C THR A 92 4.63 3.86 3.51
N VAL A 93 5.27 4.81 2.83
CA VAL A 93 4.60 5.92 2.16
C VAL A 93 4.98 5.89 0.70
N ASP A 94 3.97 6.00 -0.15
CA ASP A 94 4.14 6.10 -1.59
C ASP A 94 3.65 7.47 -2.04
N THR A 95 4.27 8.02 -3.08
CA THR A 95 3.87 9.30 -3.66
C THR A 95 4.15 9.30 -5.16
N GLY A 96 3.44 10.13 -5.90
CA GLY A 96 3.60 10.20 -7.33
C GLY A 96 2.80 11.32 -7.97
N PHE A 97 2.81 11.31 -9.30
CA PHE A 97 1.91 12.13 -10.08
C PHE A 97 1.48 11.42 -11.36
N ARG A 98 0.35 11.87 -11.89
CA ARG A 98 -0.17 11.53 -13.21
C ARG A 98 -0.42 12.82 -13.97
N TYR A 99 0.15 12.96 -15.15
CA TYR A 99 -0.11 14.07 -16.04
C TYR A 99 -0.80 13.58 -17.31
N ARG A 100 -1.98 14.14 -17.62
CA ARG A 100 -2.77 13.85 -18.82
C ARG A 100 -2.86 15.12 -19.67
N THR A 101 -2.48 15.01 -20.92
CA THR A 101 -2.44 16.15 -21.84
C THR A 101 -2.88 15.73 -23.25
N SER A 102 -3.55 16.64 -23.95
CA SER A 102 -3.86 16.53 -25.38
C SER A 102 -2.74 17.10 -26.26
N GLU A 103 -1.60 17.44 -25.66
CA GLU A 103 -0.42 17.99 -26.32
C GLU A 103 0.79 17.13 -26.00
N PHE A 104 1.55 16.74 -27.02
CA PHE A 104 2.75 15.93 -26.89
C PHE A 104 3.83 16.44 -27.85
N LEU A 105 5.05 16.61 -27.35
CA LEU A 105 6.19 17.15 -28.12
C LEU A 105 5.89 18.48 -28.84
N GLY A 106 5.09 19.36 -28.22
CA GLY A 106 4.71 20.65 -28.79
C GLY A 106 3.65 20.59 -29.89
N GLN A 107 3.07 19.42 -30.16
CA GLN A 107 1.97 19.24 -31.10
C GLN A 107 0.69 18.87 -30.36
N ARG A 108 -0.43 19.40 -30.85
CA ARG A 108 -1.75 19.00 -30.39
C ARG A 108 -2.08 17.65 -31.00
N LEU A 109 -2.43 16.69 -30.16
CA LEU A 109 -2.85 15.36 -30.58
C LEU A 109 -4.21 15.43 -31.31
N PRO A 110 -4.51 14.45 -32.18
CA PRO A 110 -5.83 14.29 -32.78
C PRO A 110 -6.96 14.29 -31.75
N LEU A 111 -8.16 14.64 -32.20
CA LEU A 111 -9.33 14.75 -31.32
C LEU A 111 -9.66 13.39 -30.70
N GLY A 112 -9.63 13.31 -29.37
CA GLY A 112 -9.86 12.07 -28.61
C GLY A 112 -8.59 11.38 -28.13
N GLU A 113 -7.42 11.78 -28.66
CA GLU A 113 -6.13 11.24 -28.25
C GLU A 113 -5.56 11.95 -27.03
N GLU A 114 -4.85 11.20 -26.19
CA GLU A 114 -4.24 11.72 -24.98
C GLU A 114 -2.89 11.06 -24.71
N PHE A 115 -1.93 11.88 -24.26
CA PHE A 115 -0.70 11.42 -23.67
C PHE A 115 -0.82 11.41 -22.14
N ILE A 116 -0.43 10.30 -21.53
CA ILE A 116 -0.44 10.13 -20.07
C ILE A 116 0.94 9.75 -19.57
N LEU A 117 1.54 10.62 -18.76
CA LEU A 117 2.77 10.36 -18.02
C LEU A 117 2.43 10.01 -16.56
N ARG A 118 3.08 9.00 -16.01
CA ARG A 118 2.98 8.64 -14.59
C ARG A 118 4.37 8.51 -14.01
N PHE A 119 4.54 9.02 -12.80
CA PHE A 119 5.72 8.83 -11.99
C PHE A 119 5.30 8.41 -10.59
N ASN A 120 5.95 7.41 -10.03
CA ASN A 120 5.68 6.93 -8.67
C ASN A 120 7.00 6.64 -7.95
N VAL A 121 7.00 6.93 -6.66
CA VAL A 121 8.02 6.54 -5.70
C VAL A 121 7.34 5.69 -4.64
N SER A 122 7.71 4.42 -4.56
CA SER A 122 7.28 3.53 -3.48
C SER A 122 8.32 3.50 -2.38
N ASN A 123 7.87 3.37 -1.12
CA ASN A 123 8.73 3.46 0.06
C ASN A 123 9.57 4.76 0.04
N LEU A 124 8.87 5.90 -0.04
CA LEU A 124 9.42 7.26 -0.15
C LEU A 124 10.51 7.55 0.89
N PHE A 125 10.37 7.04 2.12
CA PHE A 125 11.35 7.27 3.18
C PHE A 125 12.50 6.25 3.21
N ASN A 126 12.54 5.32 2.25
CA ASN A 126 13.52 4.23 2.19
C ASN A 126 13.65 3.47 3.52
N LYS A 127 12.50 3.11 4.12
CA LYS A 127 12.47 2.33 5.34
C LYS A 127 12.96 0.92 5.05
N ASP A 128 13.91 0.43 5.84
CA ASP A 128 14.24 -0.98 5.92
C ASP A 128 13.28 -1.66 6.91
N TYR A 129 12.63 -2.73 6.48
CA TYR A 129 11.66 -3.47 7.29
C TYR A 129 11.62 -4.93 6.87
N TRP A 130 11.14 -5.79 7.75
CA TRP A 130 10.92 -7.21 7.47
C TRP A 130 9.47 -7.44 7.07
N ILE A 131 9.24 -8.15 5.97
CA ILE A 131 7.89 -8.63 5.59
C ILE A 131 7.64 -10.01 6.23
N THR A 132 8.70 -10.81 6.32
CA THR A 132 8.73 -12.13 6.95
C THR A 132 10.07 -12.28 7.67
N ARG A 133 10.29 -13.42 8.36
CA ARG A 133 11.59 -13.71 8.98
C ARG A 133 12.76 -13.72 7.98
N ASN A 134 12.51 -14.07 6.72
CA ASN A 134 13.56 -14.32 5.72
C ASN A 134 13.61 -13.28 4.60
N TYR A 135 12.63 -12.36 4.52
CA TYR A 135 12.52 -11.40 3.43
C TYR A 135 12.37 -9.98 3.96
N LEU A 136 13.23 -9.10 3.45
CA LEU A 136 13.12 -7.66 3.62
C LEU A 136 12.05 -7.08 2.70
N GLY A 137 11.53 -5.94 3.14
CA GLY A 137 10.71 -5.04 2.37
C GLY A 137 11.40 -4.54 1.11
N THR A 138 10.60 -4.17 0.12
CA THR A 138 11.14 -3.51 -1.07
C THR A 138 11.77 -2.16 -0.68
N PRO A 139 13.01 -1.89 -1.14
CA PRO A 139 13.63 -0.59 -0.91
C PRO A 139 12.91 0.49 -1.71
N ARG A 140 13.31 1.75 -1.52
CA ARG A 140 12.78 2.87 -2.31
C ARG A 140 12.89 2.55 -3.80
N THR A 141 11.77 2.60 -4.49
CA THR A 141 11.69 2.25 -5.92
C THR A 141 11.04 3.38 -6.69
N PHE A 142 11.62 3.70 -7.85
CA PHE A 142 11.11 4.71 -8.77
C PHE A 142 10.54 4.03 -10.00
N ALA A 143 9.36 4.46 -10.43
CA ALA A 143 8.71 3.95 -11.63
C ALA A 143 8.19 5.10 -12.49
N VAL A 144 8.49 5.06 -13.78
CA VAL A 144 7.98 5.98 -14.80
C VAL A 144 7.25 5.16 -15.85
N SER A 145 6.08 5.62 -16.27
CA SER A 145 5.39 5.06 -17.44
C SER A 145 4.76 6.16 -18.29
N ALA A 146 4.76 5.92 -19.60
CA ALA A 146 4.15 6.79 -20.58
C ALA A 146 3.17 5.97 -21.43
N GLN A 147 2.04 6.57 -21.78
CA GLN A 147 1.00 5.94 -22.59
C GLN A 147 0.44 6.95 -23.58
N LEU A 148 0.38 6.57 -24.85
CA LEU A 148 -0.41 7.27 -25.86
C LEU A 148 -1.73 6.50 -26.05
N LYS A 149 -2.85 7.21 -25.97
CA LYS A 149 -4.19 6.67 -26.22
C LYS A 149 -4.69 7.19 -27.56
N PHE A 150 -5.11 6.25 -28.41
CA PHE A 150 -5.71 6.48 -29.72
C PHE A 150 -7.22 6.28 -29.66
#